data_AF-A0A2U2BWJ7-F1
#
_entry.id   AF-A0A2U2BWJ7-F1
#
_cell.length_a   1.000
_cell.length_b   1.000
_cell.length_c   1.000
_cell.angle_alpha   90.00
_cell.angle_beta   90.00
_cell.angle_gamma   90.00
#
_symmetry.space_group_name_H-M   'P 1'
#
loop_
_entity.id
_entity.type
_entity.pdbx_description
1 polymer ?
#
loop_
_entity_poly.entity_id
_entity_poly.type
_entity_poly.pdbx_seq_one_letter_code
_entity_poly.pdbx_strand_id
1 'polypeptide(L)'
;MREARPDPAPGGSRRRDICVTIRRRVNPARAILLDPNAPSPVLYRPVRGDGAIGGAASMRPARDAIFTAVACALLAAAPTFSQDLSSITNSSSTGSGVERIGPFSPDVSLAVDALAAAGDVDAAETGPYADLDLDLELEAVTRGGLRWGAAFGVRARRGDGRRGFARPVGDCPVTVAGCPAIGGRTPAGAATGLHAAPVLDAGDPRIALDEAAAFVKGGWGEIRIGRGPGAAALEAAPGPGAFRLARADGPLIDATGLALADTTDRLSGAAAKITARTRRLAGFRASASWTPEADWCGVDVCRLDGRDAVATPAVENVREVGVSFDRRFRSSGRRWTLSAGYAAGEVAGPLASAFADPWSVSARASLEAGPAAIGVSWLKTNDGFEDGDYEAWAASASIERGAWLAALEFAAGDSDFLDAEGWSVQLGASRLFESGLLLGVGLARAEQTAPVAGPGGIVGADADAVIGFVETGWRF
;
A
#
# COMPACT_ATOMS: atom_id res chain seq x y z
N MET A 1 -18.08 51.52 78.73
CA MET A 1 -18.48 50.78 77.51
C MET A 1 -17.45 49.71 77.24
N ARG A 2 -17.93 48.45 77.19
CA ARG A 2 -17.31 47.21 76.66
C ARG A 2 -15.95 46.74 77.20
N GLU A 3 -16.06 45.70 78.03
CA GLU A 3 -15.10 44.59 78.13
C GLU A 3 -14.79 43.96 76.76
N ALA A 4 -13.54 43.53 76.58
CA ALA A 4 -13.22 42.34 75.80
C ALA A 4 -11.90 41.75 76.31
N ARG A 5 -12.02 40.56 76.90
CA ARG A 5 -10.95 39.62 77.27
C ARG A 5 -10.41 38.88 76.02
N PRO A 6 -9.26 38.18 76.17
CA PRO A 6 -8.29 37.88 75.11
C PRO A 6 -8.52 36.52 74.45
N ASP A 7 -7.80 36.24 73.35
CA ASP A 7 -7.43 34.87 72.95
C ASP A 7 -6.37 34.85 71.81
N PRO A 8 -5.76 33.70 71.43
CA PRO A 8 -4.39 33.38 71.81
C PRO A 8 -3.46 33.01 70.63
N ALA A 9 -2.20 32.68 70.97
CA ALA A 9 -1.16 32.23 70.05
C ALA A 9 -1.50 30.92 69.30
N PRO A 10 -1.06 30.76 68.03
CA PRO A 10 -1.35 29.57 67.24
C PRO A 10 -0.36 28.43 67.54
N GLY A 11 -0.91 27.28 67.93
CA GLY A 11 -0.21 26.00 67.97
C GLY A 11 -0.48 25.13 66.73
N GLY A 12 0.41 24.16 66.51
CA GLY A 12 0.05 22.84 66.00
C GLY A 12 0.04 22.66 64.47
N SER A 13 1.19 22.34 63.90
CA SER A 13 1.31 21.76 62.56
C SER A 13 0.77 20.33 62.53
N ARG A 14 -0.44 20.12 62.01
CA ARG A 14 -0.92 18.81 61.55
C ARG A 14 -0.56 18.66 60.06
N ARG A 15 0.42 17.81 59.73
CA ARG A 15 0.53 17.24 58.38
C ARG A 15 -0.45 16.07 58.29
N ARG A 16 -1.44 16.21 57.40
CA ARG A 16 -2.33 15.13 56.98
C ARG A 16 -1.70 14.45 55.79
N ASP A 17 -1.41 13.16 55.93
CA ASP A 17 -1.23 12.25 54.81
C ASP A 17 -2.57 12.08 54.08
N ILE A 18 -2.59 12.42 52.79
CA ILE A 18 -3.71 12.09 51.90
C ILE A 18 -3.21 10.98 50.97
N CYS A 19 -3.48 9.74 51.39
CA CYS A 19 -3.57 8.59 50.50
C CYS A 19 -4.80 8.75 49.62
N VAL A 20 -4.60 8.86 48.31
CA VAL A 20 -5.70 8.78 47.33
C VAL A 20 -5.94 7.31 46.98
N THR A 21 -6.96 6.74 47.63
CA THR A 21 -7.51 5.42 47.30
C THR A 21 -8.44 5.53 46.10
N ILE A 22 -8.00 5.09 44.92
CA ILE A 22 -8.87 4.91 43.76
C ILE A 22 -9.56 3.54 43.87
N ARG A 23 -10.82 3.56 44.31
CA ARG A 23 -11.72 2.38 44.25
C ARG A 23 -12.14 2.14 42.79
N ARG A 24 -11.66 1.07 42.16
CA ARG A 24 -12.32 0.45 41.00
C ARG A 24 -13.37 -0.55 41.50
N ARG A 25 -14.64 -0.31 41.16
CA ARG A 25 -15.72 -1.29 41.28
C ARG A 25 -15.48 -2.40 40.27
N VAL A 26 -15.28 -3.61 40.76
CA VAL A 26 -15.38 -4.86 40.00
C VAL A 26 -16.81 -5.37 40.18
N ASN A 27 -17.49 -5.75 39.10
CA ASN A 27 -18.71 -6.55 39.15
C ASN A 27 -18.44 -7.89 38.45
N PRO A 28 -18.85 -9.03 39.03
CA PRO A 28 -18.35 -10.36 38.65
C PRO A 28 -19.13 -10.95 37.48
N ALA A 29 -18.41 -11.49 36.50
CA ALA A 29 -18.98 -12.36 35.48
C ALA A 29 -18.86 -13.83 35.91
N ARG A 30 -19.98 -14.53 35.76
CA ARG A 30 -20.28 -15.93 36.10
C ARG A 30 -19.26 -16.92 35.53
N ALA A 31 -18.86 -17.87 36.38
CA ALA A 31 -18.18 -19.11 35.99
C ALA A 31 -19.17 -20.05 35.28
N ILE A 32 -18.74 -20.64 34.17
CA ILE A 32 -19.42 -21.77 33.51
C ILE A 32 -18.47 -22.97 33.63
N LEU A 33 -18.96 -24.04 34.27
CA LEU A 33 -18.34 -25.35 34.36
C LEU A 33 -18.16 -25.94 32.95
N LEU A 34 -16.98 -26.48 32.66
CA LEU A 34 -16.74 -27.36 31.50
C LEU A 34 -16.93 -28.82 31.91
N ASP A 35 -17.70 -29.55 31.11
CA ASP A 35 -17.98 -30.98 31.18
C ASP A 35 -16.80 -31.80 30.62
N PRO A 36 -16.22 -32.78 31.34
CA PRO A 36 -15.06 -33.54 30.90
C PRO A 36 -15.35 -34.77 30.00
N ASN A 37 -16.56 -34.97 29.47
CA ASN A 37 -16.89 -36.20 28.69
C ASN A 37 -17.32 -35.96 27.23
N ALA A 38 -16.38 -35.56 26.36
CA ALA A 38 -16.60 -35.61 24.90
C ALA A 38 -15.55 -36.52 24.20
N PRO A 39 -15.97 -37.52 23.39
CA PRO A 39 -15.10 -38.54 22.82
C PRO A 39 -14.35 -38.11 21.55
N SER A 40 -13.15 -38.67 21.38
CA SER A 40 -12.20 -38.46 20.27
C SER A 40 -12.68 -38.98 18.91
N PRO A 41 -12.33 -38.35 17.77
CA PRO A 41 -12.62 -38.88 16.44
C PRO A 41 -11.55 -39.87 15.91
N VAL A 42 -12.05 -40.80 15.11
CA VAL A 42 -11.41 -42.01 14.55
C VAL A 42 -10.55 -41.70 13.32
N LEU A 43 -9.38 -42.35 13.24
CA LEU A 43 -8.42 -42.33 12.11
C LEU A 43 -8.89 -43.21 10.94
N TYR A 44 -8.84 -42.68 9.71
CA TYR A 44 -9.09 -43.39 8.46
C TYR A 44 -7.77 -43.86 7.82
N ARG A 45 -7.73 -45.11 7.36
CA ARG A 45 -6.60 -45.73 6.61
C ARG A 45 -6.97 -45.79 5.11
N PRO A 46 -6.07 -45.49 4.17
CA PRO A 46 -6.27 -45.86 2.78
C PRO A 46 -5.66 -47.22 2.44
N VAL A 47 -6.39 -47.95 1.58
CA VAL A 47 -6.08 -49.27 1.01
C VAL A 47 -5.30 -49.08 -0.30
N ARG A 48 -4.31 -49.95 -0.50
CA ARG A 48 -3.41 -50.04 -1.66
C ARG A 48 -4.00 -50.98 -2.73
N GLY A 49 -3.88 -50.63 -4.00
CA GLY A 49 -4.20 -51.52 -5.12
C GLY A 49 -3.32 -51.20 -6.33
N ASP A 50 -2.53 -52.18 -6.75
CA ASP A 50 -1.67 -52.17 -7.94
C ASP A 50 -2.41 -52.73 -9.17
N GLY A 51 -2.07 -52.25 -10.37
CA GLY A 51 -2.43 -52.90 -11.64
C GLY A 51 -2.05 -52.08 -12.89
N ALA A 52 -1.04 -52.57 -13.64
CA ALA A 52 -0.63 -52.13 -14.99
C ALA A 52 -1.61 -52.69 -16.07
N ILE A 53 -1.69 -52.31 -17.36
CA ILE A 53 -0.71 -52.06 -18.45
C ILE A 53 -1.44 -51.33 -19.62
N GLY A 54 -0.78 -50.40 -20.34
CA GLY A 54 -0.86 -50.31 -21.82
C GLY A 54 -1.43 -49.05 -22.51
N GLY A 55 -0.56 -48.27 -23.17
CA GLY A 55 -0.76 -47.79 -24.55
C GLY A 55 -1.36 -46.40 -24.83
N ALA A 56 -0.49 -45.51 -25.37
CA ALA A 56 -0.74 -44.39 -26.30
C ALA A 56 -1.26 -43.02 -25.79
N ALA A 57 -0.38 -42.01 -25.99
CA ALA A 57 -0.60 -40.57 -26.23
C ALA A 57 -1.88 -39.89 -25.69
N SER A 58 -1.72 -39.07 -24.65
CA SER A 58 -2.12 -37.64 -24.57
C SER A 58 -2.23 -37.18 -23.11
N MET A 59 -2.11 -35.86 -22.91
CA MET A 59 -2.40 -35.09 -21.69
C MET A 59 -1.41 -35.19 -20.53
N ARG A 60 -0.81 -34.04 -20.21
CA ARG A 60 -0.16 -33.74 -18.93
C ARG A 60 -1.22 -33.79 -17.80
N PRO A 61 -0.89 -34.40 -16.67
CA PRO A 61 -1.15 -33.72 -15.41
C PRO A 61 0.01 -33.93 -14.41
N ALA A 62 0.45 -32.83 -13.80
CA ALA A 62 1.17 -32.89 -12.53
C ALA A 62 0.62 -31.77 -11.65
N ARG A 63 -0.50 -32.09 -10.99
CA ARG A 63 -1.00 -31.41 -9.79
C ARG A 63 -0.57 -32.24 -8.57
N ASP A 64 -0.34 -31.52 -7.48
CA ASP A 64 -0.17 -31.95 -6.09
C ASP A 64 1.26 -32.25 -5.62
N ALA A 65 1.76 -31.42 -4.68
CA ALA A 65 2.04 -31.85 -3.31
C ALA A 65 2.72 -30.75 -2.44
N ILE A 66 2.09 -29.58 -2.19
CA ILE A 66 2.50 -28.70 -1.06
C ILE A 66 1.26 -27.93 -0.54
N PHE A 67 0.37 -28.56 0.24
CA PHE A 67 -0.67 -27.80 0.98
C PHE A 67 -1.07 -28.37 2.34
N THR A 68 -0.35 -29.36 2.88
CA THR A 68 -0.77 -30.03 4.13
C THR A 68 0.34 -30.00 5.19
N ALA A 69 0.68 -28.81 5.69
CA ALA A 69 1.52 -28.70 6.90
C ALA A 69 1.34 -27.41 7.75
N VAL A 70 0.58 -26.39 7.31
CA VAL A 70 0.54 -25.09 8.03
C VAL A 70 -0.64 -24.96 9.02
N ALA A 71 -1.56 -25.93 9.06
CA ALA A 71 -2.84 -25.76 9.76
C ALA A 71 -2.84 -26.04 11.29
N CYS A 72 -1.74 -26.47 11.92
CA CYS A 72 -1.80 -26.99 13.31
C CYS A 72 -1.09 -26.18 14.41
N ALA A 73 -0.58 -24.97 14.17
CA ALA A 73 0.20 -24.25 15.19
C ALA A 73 -0.45 -23.00 15.84
N LEU A 74 -1.70 -22.63 15.51
CA LEU A 74 -2.28 -21.33 15.92
C LEU A 74 -3.36 -21.38 17.03
N LEU A 75 -3.27 -22.34 17.96
CA LEU A 75 -4.19 -22.46 19.10
C LEU A 75 -3.46 -22.31 20.44
N ALA A 76 -3.19 -21.06 20.86
CA ALA A 76 -3.29 -20.64 22.26
C ALA A 76 -3.09 -19.11 22.41
N ALA A 77 -3.96 -18.51 23.24
CA ALA A 77 -3.88 -17.20 23.90
C ALA A 77 -4.46 -15.94 23.21
N ALA A 78 -5.18 -15.19 24.06
CA ALA A 78 -5.73 -13.82 23.92
C ALA A 78 -4.94 -12.88 24.88
N PRO A 79 -5.00 -11.53 24.81
CA PRO A 79 -6.00 -10.68 24.18
C PRO A 79 -5.48 -9.71 23.10
N THR A 80 -6.44 -8.95 22.59
CA THR A 80 -6.56 -8.15 21.36
C THR A 80 -5.91 -6.77 21.40
N PHE A 81 -5.19 -6.42 20.34
CA PHE A 81 -5.01 -5.05 19.85
C PHE A 81 -5.46 -5.05 18.38
N SER A 82 -6.45 -4.23 18.01
CA SER A 82 -6.79 -4.01 16.60
C SER A 82 -5.80 -2.99 16.05
N GLN A 83 -4.86 -3.42 15.20
CA GLN A 83 -3.96 -2.50 14.52
C GLN A 83 -4.46 -2.28 13.11
N ASP A 84 -5.24 -1.22 12.98
CA ASP A 84 -5.51 -0.65 11.68
C ASP A 84 -4.18 -0.11 11.12
N LEU A 85 -3.53 -0.86 10.23
CA LEU A 85 -2.26 -0.47 9.57
C LEU A 85 -2.43 0.82 8.74
N SER A 86 -3.65 1.15 8.34
CA SER A 86 -4.00 2.46 7.75
C SER A 86 -4.16 3.59 8.80
N SER A 87 -4.07 3.25 10.08
CA SER A 87 -4.00 4.19 11.21
C SER A 87 -2.60 4.31 11.82
N ILE A 88 -1.58 3.60 11.33
CA ILE A 88 -0.20 3.79 11.80
C ILE A 88 0.38 5.13 11.30
N THR A 89 -0.15 5.68 10.20
CA THR A 89 0.06 7.10 9.82
C THR A 89 -0.85 8.09 10.57
N ASN A 90 -1.70 7.59 11.48
CA ASN A 90 -2.38 8.38 12.51
C ASN A 90 -1.92 7.89 13.89
N SER A 91 -0.61 7.67 14.06
CA SER A 91 -0.04 7.35 15.37
C SER A 91 0.09 8.64 16.19
N SER A 92 -0.82 8.75 17.16
CA SER A 92 -0.52 9.15 18.53
C SER A 92 0.61 10.17 18.73
N SER A 93 0.21 11.40 19.07
CA SER A 93 1.02 12.52 19.58
C SER A 93 1.71 12.25 20.94
N THR A 94 2.22 11.04 21.14
CA THR A 94 2.87 10.62 22.38
C THR A 94 4.37 10.94 22.31
N GLY A 95 4.68 12.24 22.48
CA GLY A 95 5.96 12.67 22.99
C GLY A 95 7.02 13.09 21.97
N SER A 96 6.72 14.05 21.09
CA SER A 96 7.78 14.87 20.51
C SER A 96 8.18 15.94 21.53
N GLY A 97 9.39 15.81 22.09
CA GLY A 97 10.03 16.84 22.92
C GLY A 97 10.43 18.10 22.15
N VAL A 98 9.77 18.40 21.03
CA VAL A 98 10.06 19.58 20.20
C VAL A 98 9.19 20.72 20.71
N GLU A 99 9.81 21.54 21.55
CA GLU A 99 9.25 22.82 22.01
C GLU A 99 8.89 23.67 20.78
N ARG A 100 7.63 24.12 20.69
CA ARG A 100 7.04 24.80 19.51
C ARG A 100 8.01 25.71 18.75
N ILE A 101 7.97 25.65 17.42
CA ILE A 101 8.72 26.57 16.56
C ILE A 101 7.83 27.77 16.23
N GLY A 102 7.88 28.80 17.08
CA GLY A 102 7.01 29.98 16.94
C GLY A 102 5.52 29.60 17.08
N PRO A 103 4.66 29.93 16.11
CA PRO A 103 3.24 29.54 16.16
C PRO A 103 3.00 28.08 15.76
N PHE A 104 4.01 27.37 15.26
CA PHE A 104 3.86 26.03 14.68
C PHE A 104 4.11 24.93 15.71
N SER A 105 3.28 23.89 15.62
CA SER A 105 3.46 22.61 16.28
C SER A 105 3.99 21.63 15.23
N PRO A 106 5.27 21.20 15.34
CA PRO A 106 5.83 20.24 14.42
C PRO A 106 5.35 18.83 14.76
N ASP A 107 5.03 18.07 13.73
CA ASP A 107 4.80 16.63 13.75
C ASP A 107 5.81 15.97 12.80
N VAL A 108 6.54 14.97 13.29
CA VAL A 108 7.60 14.31 12.54
C VAL A 108 7.38 12.82 12.65
N SER A 109 7.33 12.14 11.50
CA SER A 109 7.30 10.68 11.44
C SER A 109 8.47 10.15 10.62
N LEU A 110 9.04 9.04 11.09
CA LEU A 110 10.09 8.31 10.37
C LEU A 110 9.70 6.84 10.25
N ALA A 111 9.74 6.34 9.03
CA ALA A 111 9.56 4.94 8.70
C ALA A 111 10.81 4.43 7.96
N VAL A 112 11.38 3.33 8.46
CA VAL A 112 12.48 2.63 7.80
C VAL A 112 12.08 1.19 7.65
N ASP A 113 12.19 0.63 6.44
CA ASP A 113 11.90 -0.78 6.18
C ASP A 113 13.00 -1.41 5.34
N ALA A 114 13.19 -2.70 5.53
CA ALA A 114 14.11 -3.50 4.76
C ALA A 114 13.47 -4.82 4.36
N LEU A 115 13.82 -5.31 3.17
CA LEU A 115 13.37 -6.59 2.65
C LEU A 115 14.57 -7.39 2.15
N ALA A 116 14.60 -8.67 2.49
CA ALA A 116 15.51 -9.65 1.93
C ALA A 116 14.70 -10.81 1.37
N ALA A 117 15.04 -11.27 0.17
CA ALA A 117 14.39 -12.38 -0.50
C ALA A 117 15.41 -13.41 -0.96
N ALA A 118 14.98 -14.66 -1.06
CA ALA A 118 15.72 -15.78 -1.61
C ALA A 118 14.78 -16.72 -2.37
N GLY A 119 15.27 -17.36 -3.43
CA GLY A 119 14.49 -18.24 -4.30
C GLY A 119 14.83 -18.01 -5.76
N ASP A 120 13.92 -18.45 -6.63
CA ASP A 120 13.98 -18.14 -8.05
C ASP A 120 13.51 -16.69 -8.23
N VAL A 121 14.45 -15.83 -8.60
CA VAL A 121 14.24 -14.37 -8.73
C VAL A 121 14.47 -13.97 -10.18
N ASP A 122 13.59 -13.14 -10.72
CA ASP A 122 13.78 -12.44 -11.99
C ASP A 122 13.93 -10.91 -11.79
N ALA A 123 14.16 -10.51 -10.54
CA ALA A 123 14.42 -9.12 -10.19
C ALA A 123 15.79 -8.66 -10.73
N ALA A 124 15.88 -7.40 -11.17
CA ALA A 124 17.11 -6.86 -11.75
C ALA A 124 18.26 -6.78 -10.74
N GLU A 125 17.96 -6.64 -9.45
CA GLU A 125 18.92 -6.76 -8.36
C GLU A 125 18.47 -7.78 -7.31
N THR A 126 19.40 -8.59 -6.83
CA THR A 126 19.23 -9.38 -5.60
C THR A 126 19.56 -8.50 -4.40
N GLY A 127 18.64 -8.43 -3.41
CA GLY A 127 18.72 -7.53 -2.26
C GLY A 127 20.00 -7.60 -1.39
N PRO A 128 20.06 -6.85 -0.28
CA PRO A 128 18.92 -6.31 0.46
C PRO A 128 18.32 -5.04 -0.15
N TYR A 129 17.00 -4.93 -0.03
CA TYR A 129 16.23 -3.76 -0.40
C TYR A 129 15.88 -2.93 0.83
N ALA A 130 15.67 -1.63 0.65
CA ALA A 130 15.32 -0.72 1.73
C ALA A 130 14.45 0.43 1.25
N ASP A 131 13.54 0.88 2.10
CA ASP A 131 12.70 2.06 1.88
C ASP A 131 12.70 2.90 3.17
N LEU A 132 12.94 4.19 3.01
CA LEU A 132 12.94 5.19 4.06
C LEU A 132 11.93 6.25 3.70
N ASP A 133 11.10 6.63 4.66
CA ASP A 133 10.09 7.67 4.54
C ASP A 133 10.18 8.61 5.75
N LEU A 134 10.31 9.91 5.47
CA LEU A 134 10.43 10.97 6.46
C LEU A 134 9.41 12.05 6.15
N ASP A 135 8.46 12.24 7.07
CA ASP A 135 7.46 13.30 6.97
C ASP A 135 7.63 14.33 8.07
N LEU A 136 7.33 15.58 7.72
CA LEU A 136 7.30 16.72 8.61
C LEU A 136 6.04 17.55 8.30
N GLU A 137 5.12 17.64 9.26
CA GLU A 137 4.00 18.59 9.23
C GLU A 137 4.25 19.73 10.22
N LEU A 138 4.17 20.98 9.75
CA LEU A 138 4.24 22.17 10.58
C LEU A 138 2.86 22.83 10.60
N GLU A 139 2.19 22.83 11.76
CA GLU A 139 0.82 23.37 11.84
C GLU A 139 0.66 24.49 12.88
N ALA A 140 0.00 25.56 12.49
CA ALA A 140 -0.45 26.64 13.38
C ALA A 140 -1.99 26.70 13.43
N VAL A 141 -2.53 27.04 14.60
CA VAL A 141 -3.97 27.17 14.83
C VAL A 141 -4.32 28.59 15.23
N THR A 142 -5.26 29.21 14.51
CA THR A 142 -5.77 30.54 14.83
C THR A 142 -6.80 30.48 15.97
N ARG A 143 -7.12 31.62 16.60
CA ARG A 143 -8.18 31.69 17.63
C ARG A 143 -9.56 31.28 17.10
N GLY A 144 -9.80 31.43 15.79
CA GLY A 144 -11.04 31.04 15.13
C GLY A 144 -11.12 29.56 14.75
N GLY A 145 -10.12 28.75 15.10
CA GLY A 145 -10.08 27.32 14.78
C GLY A 145 -9.65 26.97 13.36
N LEU A 146 -9.27 27.98 12.54
CA LEU A 146 -8.62 27.74 11.26
C LEU A 146 -7.21 27.22 11.52
N ARG A 147 -6.84 26.10 10.89
CA ARG A 147 -5.49 25.51 10.96
C ARG A 147 -4.80 25.75 9.61
N TRP A 148 -3.52 26.05 9.62
CA TRP A 148 -2.73 26.25 8.41
C TRP A 148 -1.29 25.84 8.65
N GLY A 149 -0.60 25.49 7.59
CA GLY A 149 0.71 24.88 7.75
C GLY A 149 1.39 24.50 6.45
N ALA A 150 2.46 23.75 6.60
CA ALA A 150 3.19 23.13 5.51
C ALA A 150 3.48 21.67 5.84
N ALA A 151 3.51 20.83 4.82
CA ALA A 151 3.87 19.42 4.91
C ALA A 151 5.02 19.13 3.93
N PHE A 152 5.97 18.32 4.39
CA PHE A 152 7.14 17.90 3.63
C PHE A 152 7.32 16.39 3.81
N GLY A 153 7.50 15.66 2.72
CA GLY A 153 7.71 14.22 2.71
C GLY A 153 8.86 13.84 1.80
N VAL A 154 9.89 13.23 2.36
CA VAL A 154 11.09 12.77 1.63
C VAL A 154 11.16 11.26 1.71
N ARG A 155 11.27 10.63 0.54
CA ARG A 155 11.35 9.18 0.41
C ARG A 155 12.64 8.76 -0.28
N ALA A 156 13.25 7.70 0.23
CA ALA A 156 14.42 7.09 -0.37
C ALA A 156 14.25 5.58 -0.47
N ARG A 157 14.54 4.99 -1.64
CA ARG A 157 14.43 3.55 -1.86
C ARG A 157 15.64 3.01 -2.58
N ARG A 158 16.19 1.92 -2.06
CA ARG A 158 17.06 0.98 -2.79
C ARG A 158 16.23 -0.26 -3.10
N GLY A 159 16.08 -0.58 -4.37
CA GLY A 159 15.08 -1.55 -4.81
C GLY A 159 15.61 -2.56 -5.82
N ASP A 160 14.66 -3.31 -6.33
CA ASP A 160 14.69 -4.32 -7.39
C ASP A 160 14.93 -3.77 -8.80
N GLY A 161 15.29 -2.48 -8.92
CA GLY A 161 15.34 -1.80 -10.21
C GLY A 161 13.97 -1.63 -10.87
N ARG A 162 12.88 -1.59 -10.08
CA ARG A 162 11.55 -1.26 -10.58
C ARG A 162 10.96 -0.11 -9.77
N ARG A 163 10.08 0.69 -10.39
CA ARG A 163 9.37 1.81 -9.76
C ARG A 163 7.87 1.61 -9.90
N GLY A 164 7.31 0.59 -9.25
CA GLY A 164 5.89 0.25 -9.42
C GLY A 164 5.44 0.35 -10.88
N PHE A 165 4.59 1.35 -11.15
CA PHE A 165 4.29 1.89 -12.48
C PHE A 165 5.39 2.84 -12.99
N ALA A 166 6.39 2.24 -13.65
CA ALA A 166 7.39 2.83 -14.55
C ALA A 166 8.54 1.82 -14.69
N ARG A 167 8.28 0.68 -15.33
CA ARG A 167 9.23 -0.44 -15.40
C ARG A 167 9.21 -1.15 -16.75
N PRO A 168 10.31 -1.84 -17.11
CA PRO A 168 10.32 -2.72 -18.26
C PRO A 168 9.41 -3.93 -18.05
N VAL A 169 8.67 -4.31 -19.08
CA VAL A 169 7.90 -5.55 -19.20
C VAL A 169 8.18 -6.17 -20.56
N GLY A 170 8.69 -7.40 -20.57
CA GLY A 170 9.18 -8.04 -21.79
C GLY A 170 10.51 -7.46 -22.30
N ASP A 171 10.89 -7.87 -23.51
CA ASP A 171 12.10 -7.41 -24.21
C ASP A 171 11.80 -7.24 -25.70
N CYS A 172 11.28 -6.06 -26.06
CA CYS A 172 10.85 -5.74 -27.41
C CYS A 172 11.55 -4.46 -27.92
N PRO A 173 12.81 -4.56 -28.38
CA PRO A 173 13.54 -3.41 -28.89
C PRO A 173 12.98 -2.92 -30.23
N VAL A 174 12.96 -1.60 -30.43
CA VAL A 174 12.45 -0.94 -31.66
C VAL A 174 13.10 -1.41 -32.97
N THR A 175 14.24 -2.08 -32.90
CA THR A 175 14.94 -2.64 -34.07
C THR A 175 14.31 -3.93 -34.59
N VAL A 176 13.40 -4.53 -33.84
CA VAL A 176 12.73 -5.79 -34.19
C VAL A 176 11.36 -5.50 -34.80
N ALA A 177 11.10 -6.11 -35.95
CA ALA A 177 9.82 -5.95 -36.64
C ALA A 177 8.66 -6.45 -35.77
N GLY A 178 7.63 -5.62 -35.64
CA GLY A 178 6.47 -5.86 -34.78
C GLY A 178 6.54 -5.15 -33.43
N CYS A 179 7.73 -4.71 -32.97
CA CYS A 179 7.82 -4.02 -31.68
C CYS A 179 7.26 -2.60 -31.80
N PRO A 180 6.45 -2.15 -30.83
CA PRO A 180 5.93 -0.79 -30.81
C PRO A 180 7.07 0.23 -30.86
N ALA A 181 6.94 1.24 -31.74
CA ALA A 181 7.92 2.31 -31.87
C ALA A 181 7.25 3.64 -32.22
N ILE A 182 7.59 4.70 -31.48
CA ILE A 182 7.17 6.08 -31.76
C ILE A 182 8.43 6.90 -31.98
N GLY A 183 8.61 7.42 -33.20
CA GLY A 183 9.79 8.22 -33.54
C GLY A 183 11.12 7.50 -33.29
N GLY A 184 11.16 6.18 -33.50
CA GLY A 184 12.35 5.33 -33.28
C GLY A 184 12.65 5.01 -31.80
N ARG A 185 11.71 5.26 -30.89
CA ARG A 185 11.83 4.99 -29.45
C ARG A 185 10.73 4.05 -28.97
N THR A 186 10.99 3.28 -27.92
CA THR A 186 9.98 2.38 -27.36
C THR A 186 8.95 3.21 -26.62
N PRO A 187 7.65 3.11 -26.96
CA PRO A 187 6.62 3.83 -26.25
C PRO A 187 6.49 3.35 -24.81
N ALA A 188 6.06 4.23 -23.91
CA ALA A 188 5.66 3.89 -22.55
C ALA A 188 4.25 4.39 -22.26
N GLY A 189 3.54 3.63 -21.42
CA GLY A 189 2.24 4.01 -20.89
C GLY A 189 2.26 5.38 -20.21
N ALA A 190 1.32 6.25 -20.52
CA ALA A 190 1.20 7.57 -19.92
C ALA A 190 0.75 7.51 -18.45
N ALA A 191 -0.04 6.49 -18.08
CA ALA A 191 -0.56 6.32 -16.72
C ALA A 191 0.29 5.34 -15.89
N THR A 192 0.70 4.23 -16.50
CA THR A 192 1.43 3.14 -15.84
C THR A 192 2.95 3.23 -16.02
N GLY A 193 3.44 3.99 -17.00
CA GLY A 193 4.87 4.03 -17.33
C GLY A 193 5.47 2.69 -17.78
N LEU A 194 4.66 1.64 -18.00
CA LEU A 194 5.14 0.36 -18.48
C LEU A 194 5.67 0.50 -19.91
N HIS A 195 6.75 -0.20 -20.23
CA HIS A 195 7.40 -0.16 -21.54
C HIS A 195 8.18 -1.44 -21.80
N ALA A 196 8.46 -1.76 -23.06
CA ALA A 196 9.17 -2.99 -23.44
C ALA A 196 10.69 -2.81 -23.65
N ALA A 197 11.28 -1.74 -23.11
CA ALA A 197 12.68 -1.42 -23.34
C ALA A 197 13.52 -1.53 -22.07
N PRO A 198 14.75 -2.09 -22.15
CA PRO A 198 15.64 -2.25 -21.00
C PRO A 198 16.39 -0.94 -20.68
N VAL A 199 15.68 0.19 -20.65
CA VAL A 199 16.26 1.53 -20.49
C VAL A 199 16.26 1.99 -19.03
N LEU A 200 15.39 1.38 -18.23
CA LEU A 200 15.33 1.65 -16.80
C LEU A 200 15.97 0.53 -15.99
N ASP A 201 16.91 1.02 -15.16
CA ASP A 201 17.37 0.51 -13.87
C ASP A 201 18.52 -0.51 -13.80
N ALA A 202 19.52 -0.07 -13.03
CA ALA A 202 20.57 -0.86 -12.39
C ALA A 202 20.34 -0.99 -10.87
N GLY A 203 19.08 -0.95 -10.39
CA GLY A 203 18.75 -1.03 -8.95
C GLY A 203 19.26 0.10 -8.06
N ASP A 204 19.73 1.20 -8.66
CA ASP A 204 20.33 2.32 -7.95
C ASP A 204 19.42 2.92 -6.86
N PRO A 205 20.02 3.43 -5.76
CA PRO A 205 19.26 4.13 -4.73
C PRO A 205 18.63 5.40 -5.29
N ARG A 206 17.35 5.59 -4.97
CA ARG A 206 16.54 6.73 -5.41
C ARG A 206 16.13 7.55 -4.20
N ILE A 207 16.06 8.86 -4.37
CA ILE A 207 15.54 9.80 -3.37
C ILE A 207 14.63 10.80 -4.08
N ALA A 208 13.45 11.03 -3.53
CA ALA A 208 12.50 12.00 -4.05
C ALA A 208 11.79 12.77 -2.93
N LEU A 209 11.36 13.98 -3.28
CA LEU A 209 10.46 14.78 -2.48
C LEU A 209 9.03 14.47 -2.93
N ASP A 210 8.37 13.56 -2.22
CA ASP A 210 7.02 13.07 -2.57
C ASP A 210 5.93 14.02 -2.03
N GLU A 211 6.20 14.80 -0.98
CA GLU A 211 5.30 15.86 -0.50
C GLU A 211 6.05 17.16 -0.22
N ALA A 212 5.45 18.27 -0.67
CA ALA A 212 5.88 19.63 -0.37
C ALA A 212 4.71 20.57 -0.64
N ALA A 213 3.86 20.77 0.36
CA ALA A 213 2.61 21.49 0.20
C ALA A 213 2.34 22.46 1.34
N ALA A 214 1.73 23.59 1.02
CA ALA A 214 1.07 24.45 2.00
C ALA A 214 -0.40 24.05 2.11
N PHE A 215 -0.97 24.15 3.31
CA PHE A 215 -2.36 23.76 3.54
C PHE A 215 -3.13 24.73 4.44
N VAL A 216 -4.44 24.71 4.27
CA VAL A 216 -5.41 25.36 5.15
C VAL A 216 -6.55 24.39 5.44
N LYS A 217 -6.83 24.14 6.71
CA LYS A 217 -7.89 23.26 7.22
C LYS A 217 -8.91 24.08 8.00
N GLY A 218 -10.20 23.80 7.80
CA GLY A 218 -11.31 24.45 8.50
C GLY A 218 -12.53 23.54 8.64
N GLY A 219 -13.67 24.10 9.06
CA GLY A 219 -14.90 23.34 9.26
C GLY A 219 -15.50 22.74 7.98
N TRP A 220 -15.05 23.20 6.81
CA TRP A 220 -15.46 22.73 5.48
C TRP A 220 -14.57 21.59 4.94
N GLY A 221 -13.36 21.44 5.45
CA GLY A 221 -12.37 20.50 4.92
C GLY A 221 -10.97 21.11 4.86
N GLU A 222 -10.22 20.74 3.83
CA GLU A 222 -8.83 21.11 3.61
C GLU A 222 -8.58 21.49 2.16
N ILE A 223 -7.76 22.53 1.95
CA ILE A 223 -7.16 22.84 0.66
C ILE A 223 -5.65 22.74 0.83
N ARG A 224 -4.99 22.04 -0.11
CA ARG A 224 -3.54 21.95 -0.25
C ARG A 224 -3.10 22.52 -1.59
N ILE A 225 -1.96 23.18 -1.61
CA ILE A 225 -1.28 23.64 -2.82
C ILE A 225 0.19 23.20 -2.74
N GLY A 226 0.65 22.45 -3.72
CA GLY A 226 2.02 21.95 -3.78
C GLY A 226 2.08 20.51 -4.26
N ARG A 227 3.14 19.80 -3.88
CA ARG A 227 3.40 18.41 -4.26
C ARG A 227 2.72 17.46 -3.31
N GLY A 228 2.22 16.35 -3.84
CA GLY A 228 1.61 15.30 -3.05
C GLY A 228 0.72 14.39 -3.91
N PRO A 229 0.10 13.38 -3.30
CA PRO A 229 -0.76 12.43 -4.00
C PRO A 229 -1.98 13.12 -4.62
N GLY A 230 -2.43 12.56 -5.75
CA GLY A 230 -3.66 12.95 -6.42
C GLY A 230 -4.94 12.63 -5.64
N ALA A 231 -6.06 13.27 -5.96
CA ALA A 231 -7.32 13.09 -5.23
C ALA A 231 -7.87 11.66 -5.30
N ALA A 232 -7.71 10.99 -6.44
CA ALA A 232 -8.08 9.58 -6.60
C ALA A 232 -7.27 8.68 -5.65
N ALA A 233 -5.94 8.84 -5.64
CA ALA A 233 -5.05 8.11 -4.75
C ALA A 233 -5.29 8.43 -3.26
N LEU A 234 -5.54 9.70 -2.92
CA LEU A 234 -5.77 10.19 -1.56
C LEU A 234 -6.97 9.57 -0.85
N GLU A 235 -8.00 9.18 -1.60
CA GLU A 235 -9.20 8.54 -1.07
C GLU A 235 -9.13 7.01 -1.13
N ALA A 236 -8.16 6.45 -1.83
CA ALA A 236 -8.01 5.03 -1.98
C ALA A 236 -7.38 4.40 -0.72
N ALA A 237 -8.06 3.41 -0.12
CA ALA A 237 -7.53 2.68 1.02
C ALA A 237 -6.85 1.38 0.54
N PRO A 238 -5.66 1.02 1.05
CA PRO A 238 -5.04 -0.26 0.71
C PRO A 238 -5.86 -1.43 1.26
N GLY A 239 -5.81 -2.58 0.57
CA GLY A 239 -6.35 -3.83 1.09
C GLY A 239 -5.57 -4.34 2.31
N PRO A 240 -6.19 -5.18 3.16
CA PRO A 240 -5.49 -5.82 4.27
C PRO A 240 -4.24 -6.56 3.80
N GLY A 241 -3.15 -6.48 4.55
CA GLY A 241 -1.88 -7.12 4.20
C GLY A 241 -0.96 -7.22 5.41
N ALA A 242 -0.05 -8.19 5.38
CA ALA A 242 0.92 -8.40 6.47
C ALA A 242 2.20 -7.57 6.32
N PHE A 243 2.40 -7.01 5.13
CA PHE A 243 3.63 -6.38 4.70
C PHE A 243 3.34 -5.00 4.12
N ARG A 244 4.36 -4.17 4.04
CA ARG A 244 4.33 -2.88 3.37
C ARG A 244 5.12 -2.91 2.06
N LEU A 245 6.28 -3.55 2.04
CA LEU A 245 7.17 -3.55 0.87
C LEU A 245 6.75 -4.59 -0.17
N ALA A 246 6.69 -5.85 0.25
CA ALA A 246 6.23 -6.96 -0.59
C ALA A 246 4.70 -7.06 -0.55
N ARG A 247 4.04 -6.74 -1.66
CA ARG A 247 2.59 -6.85 -1.85
C ARG A 247 2.32 -7.59 -3.16
N ALA A 248 1.19 -8.30 -3.23
CA ALA A 248 0.71 -8.79 -4.52
C ALA A 248 0.19 -7.62 -5.38
N ASP A 249 -0.56 -6.70 -4.77
CA ASP A 249 -1.09 -5.48 -5.41
C ASP A 249 -0.13 -4.32 -5.21
N GLY A 250 0.49 -3.83 -6.29
CA GLY A 250 1.34 -2.65 -6.27
C GLY A 250 2.49 -2.71 -5.26
N PRO A 251 3.36 -3.74 -5.29
CA PRO A 251 4.51 -3.82 -4.41
C PRO A 251 5.40 -2.58 -4.53
N LEU A 252 5.89 -2.10 -3.39
CA LEU A 252 6.94 -1.07 -3.38
C LEU A 252 8.29 -1.65 -3.80
N ILE A 253 8.49 -2.94 -3.50
CA ILE A 253 9.64 -3.75 -3.91
C ILE A 253 9.10 -5.09 -4.42
N ASP A 254 9.32 -5.40 -5.70
CA ASP A 254 8.95 -6.64 -6.34
C ASP A 254 10.17 -7.57 -6.44
N ALA A 255 10.48 -8.25 -5.35
CA ALA A 255 11.60 -9.20 -5.30
C ALA A 255 11.41 -10.42 -6.22
N THR A 256 10.20 -10.67 -6.76
CA THR A 256 9.99 -11.70 -7.78
C THR A 256 10.50 -11.25 -9.13
N GLY A 257 10.47 -9.93 -9.39
CA GLY A 257 10.74 -9.38 -10.72
C GLY A 257 9.63 -9.70 -11.73
N LEU A 258 8.43 -10.11 -11.31
CA LEU A 258 7.36 -10.50 -12.22
C LEU A 258 5.97 -9.95 -11.84
N ALA A 259 5.82 -9.23 -10.73
CA ALA A 259 4.54 -8.62 -10.41
C ALA A 259 4.14 -7.71 -11.57
N LEU A 260 2.92 -7.79 -12.11
CA LEU A 260 2.41 -6.85 -13.11
C LEU A 260 1.35 -5.91 -12.53
N ALA A 261 0.52 -6.47 -11.64
CA ALA A 261 -0.65 -5.82 -11.08
C ALA A 261 -0.34 -4.71 -10.07
N ASP A 262 -0.96 -3.56 -10.29
CA ASP A 262 -1.09 -2.46 -9.35
C ASP A 262 -2.43 -1.76 -9.61
N THR A 263 -3.24 -1.61 -8.57
CA THR A 263 -4.58 -1.01 -8.64
C THR A 263 -4.60 0.46 -8.22
N THR A 264 -3.44 1.09 -8.03
CA THR A 264 -3.32 2.46 -7.51
C THR A 264 -3.29 3.45 -8.66
N ASP A 265 -4.23 4.40 -8.62
CA ASP A 265 -4.21 5.53 -9.53
C ASP A 265 -3.00 6.43 -9.21
N ARG A 266 -2.12 6.62 -10.19
CA ARG A 266 -0.97 7.51 -10.06
C ARG A 266 -0.82 8.47 -11.25
N LEU A 267 -1.91 8.78 -11.96
CA LEU A 267 -1.84 9.58 -13.18
C LEU A 267 -1.20 10.96 -12.95
N SER A 268 -1.41 11.61 -11.80
CA SER A 268 -0.71 12.86 -11.48
C SER A 268 0.50 12.69 -10.55
N GLY A 269 0.77 11.47 -10.08
CA GLY A 269 1.84 11.16 -9.13
C GLY A 269 1.95 12.15 -7.96
N ALA A 270 3.17 12.57 -7.66
CA ALA A 270 3.50 13.61 -6.67
C ALA A 270 3.75 15.01 -7.30
N ALA A 271 3.30 15.24 -8.53
CA ALA A 271 3.47 16.52 -9.20
C ALA A 271 2.80 17.69 -8.46
N ALA A 272 3.15 18.93 -8.79
CA ALA A 272 2.58 20.10 -8.14
C ALA A 272 1.11 20.29 -8.54
N LYS A 273 0.21 20.43 -7.56
CA LYS A 273 -1.23 20.49 -7.77
C LYS A 273 -1.96 21.31 -6.71
N ILE A 274 -3.21 21.58 -6.99
CA ILE A 274 -4.18 22.09 -6.01
C ILE A 274 -5.11 20.94 -5.67
N THR A 275 -5.25 20.63 -4.38
CA THR A 275 -6.12 19.56 -3.89
C THR A 275 -7.09 20.12 -2.87
N ALA A 276 -8.38 19.80 -3.02
CA ALA A 276 -9.42 20.11 -2.06
C ALA A 276 -10.03 18.81 -1.52
N ARG A 277 -10.23 18.73 -0.22
CA ARG A 277 -10.76 17.55 0.47
C ARG A 277 -11.82 17.96 1.48
N THR A 278 -12.95 17.26 1.50
CA THR A 278 -14.02 17.52 2.47
C THR A 278 -13.70 16.88 3.82
N ARG A 279 -14.38 17.34 4.89
CA ARG A 279 -14.43 16.56 6.14
C ARG A 279 -15.24 15.28 5.96
N ARG A 280 -14.97 14.26 6.77
CA ARG A 280 -15.79 13.04 6.76
C ARG A 280 -17.18 13.31 7.34
N LEU A 281 -18.24 13.10 6.55
CA LEU A 281 -19.64 13.28 6.92
C LEU A 281 -20.39 11.95 6.83
N ALA A 282 -20.92 11.47 7.96
CA ALA A 282 -21.62 10.19 8.06
C ALA A 282 -20.82 8.97 7.53
N GLY A 283 -19.50 9.09 7.45
CA GLY A 283 -18.61 8.08 6.90
C GLY A 283 -18.07 8.45 5.50
N PHE A 284 -18.67 9.39 4.78
CA PHE A 284 -18.23 9.78 3.42
C PHE A 284 -17.23 10.93 3.43
N ARG A 285 -16.27 10.89 2.51
CA ARG A 285 -15.32 11.97 2.21
C ARG A 285 -15.12 12.04 0.70
N ALA A 286 -14.90 13.23 0.18
CA ALA A 286 -14.64 13.47 -1.22
C ALA A 286 -13.42 14.38 -1.37
N SER A 287 -12.66 14.16 -2.45
CA SER A 287 -11.48 14.92 -2.80
C SER A 287 -11.50 15.24 -4.30
N ALA A 288 -10.93 16.38 -4.66
CA ALA A 288 -10.68 16.76 -6.05
C ALA A 288 -9.31 17.43 -6.17
N SER A 289 -8.62 17.21 -7.27
CA SER A 289 -7.34 17.86 -7.56
C SER A 289 -7.22 18.27 -9.02
N TRP A 290 -6.40 19.29 -9.24
CA TRP A 290 -5.96 19.72 -10.55
C TRP A 290 -4.45 19.90 -10.56
N THR A 291 -3.80 19.22 -11.49
CA THR A 291 -2.35 19.18 -11.67
C THR A 291 -2.07 19.78 -13.05
N PRO A 292 -1.48 20.99 -13.13
CA PRO A 292 -1.20 21.65 -14.42
C PRO A 292 -0.28 20.83 -15.32
N GLU A 293 0.78 20.26 -14.73
CA GLU A 293 1.80 19.47 -15.40
C GLU A 293 2.13 18.29 -14.50
N ALA A 294 2.01 17.08 -15.03
CA ALA A 294 2.17 15.86 -14.26
C ALA A 294 3.52 15.16 -14.52
N ASP A 295 4.45 15.85 -15.16
CA ASP A 295 5.79 15.36 -15.48
C ASP A 295 6.67 15.44 -14.22
N TRP A 296 6.65 14.36 -13.45
CA TRP A 296 7.42 14.24 -12.22
C TRP A 296 8.02 12.85 -12.06
N CYS A 297 9.21 12.82 -11.45
CA CYS A 297 9.86 11.60 -11.02
C CYS A 297 9.93 11.55 -9.49
N GLY A 298 9.06 10.73 -8.91
CA GLY A 298 9.13 10.29 -7.52
C GLY A 298 9.86 8.95 -7.37
N VAL A 299 9.77 8.37 -6.17
CA VAL A 299 10.27 7.01 -5.91
C VAL A 299 9.40 5.95 -6.56
N ASP A 300 8.07 6.11 -6.49
CA ASP A 300 7.10 5.10 -6.95
C ASP A 300 6.64 5.26 -8.40
N VAL A 301 6.83 6.44 -9.00
CA VAL A 301 6.45 6.75 -10.38
C VAL A 301 7.50 7.67 -10.96
N CYS A 302 7.92 7.42 -12.20
CA CYS A 302 8.78 8.34 -12.91
C CYS A 302 8.39 8.42 -14.38
N ARG A 303 7.94 9.60 -14.79
CA ARG A 303 7.74 9.91 -16.21
C ARG A 303 9.08 10.25 -16.83
N LEU A 304 9.47 9.46 -17.82
CA LEU A 304 10.81 9.47 -18.41
C LEU A 304 10.99 10.53 -19.50
N ASP A 305 10.38 11.71 -19.32
CA ASP A 305 10.44 12.73 -20.36
C ASP A 305 11.91 13.08 -20.69
N GLY A 306 12.18 13.17 -22.00
CA GLY A 306 13.51 13.48 -22.53
C GLY A 306 14.56 12.35 -22.50
N ARG A 307 14.20 11.09 -22.21
CA ARG A 307 15.15 9.96 -22.40
C ARG A 307 15.17 9.49 -23.85
N ASP A 308 16.37 9.38 -24.43
CA ASP A 308 16.56 9.07 -25.85
C ASP A 308 16.03 7.69 -26.30
N ALA A 309 15.72 6.78 -25.38
CA ALA A 309 15.30 5.42 -25.69
C ALA A 309 13.84 5.10 -25.38
N VAL A 310 13.11 5.97 -24.67
CA VAL A 310 11.67 5.79 -24.38
C VAL A 310 10.89 6.99 -24.90
N ALA A 311 9.79 6.73 -25.60
CA ALA A 311 8.80 7.74 -26.01
C ALA A 311 7.72 7.83 -24.94
N THR A 312 7.71 8.92 -24.18
CA THR A 312 6.66 9.28 -23.21
C THR A 312 6.02 10.60 -23.61
N PRO A 313 4.69 10.75 -23.54
CA PRO A 313 4.05 12.05 -23.71
C PRO A 313 4.21 12.88 -22.44
N ALA A 314 4.23 14.21 -22.58
CA ALA A 314 3.93 15.10 -21.46
C ALA A 314 2.43 14.98 -21.15
N VAL A 315 2.05 15.04 -19.87
CA VAL A 315 0.64 15.00 -19.47
C VAL A 315 0.30 16.25 -18.67
N GLU A 316 -0.59 17.07 -19.23
CA GLU A 316 -1.03 18.34 -18.67
C GLU A 316 -2.48 18.29 -18.19
N ASN A 317 -2.87 19.30 -17.43
CA ASN A 317 -4.25 19.55 -17.00
C ASN A 317 -4.93 18.34 -16.33
N VAL A 318 -4.18 17.52 -15.59
CA VAL A 318 -4.72 16.32 -14.96
C VAL A 318 -5.73 16.70 -13.89
N ARG A 319 -6.96 16.20 -14.03
CA ARG A 319 -8.06 16.37 -13.08
C ARG A 319 -8.36 15.04 -12.44
N GLU A 320 -8.52 15.04 -11.13
CA GLU A 320 -8.80 13.81 -10.40
C GLU A 320 -9.91 14.06 -9.39
N VAL A 321 -10.73 13.04 -9.18
CA VAL A 321 -11.74 13.01 -8.13
C VAL A 321 -11.65 11.68 -7.39
N GLY A 322 -11.83 11.75 -6.07
CA GLY A 322 -11.84 10.58 -5.21
C GLY A 322 -12.97 10.67 -4.22
N VAL A 323 -13.58 9.52 -3.91
CA VAL A 323 -14.57 9.39 -2.84
C VAL A 323 -14.22 8.21 -1.97
N SER A 324 -14.36 8.37 -0.65
CA SER A 324 -14.21 7.27 0.31
C SER A 324 -15.35 7.21 1.31
N PHE A 325 -15.70 6.00 1.70
CA PHE A 325 -16.60 5.70 2.80
C PHE A 325 -15.84 4.89 3.85
N ASP A 326 -15.89 5.29 5.12
CA ASP A 326 -15.37 4.51 6.24
C ASP A 326 -16.39 4.57 7.38
N ARG A 327 -16.91 3.40 7.77
CA ARG A 327 -17.84 3.31 8.89
C ARG A 327 -17.82 1.96 9.59
N ARG A 328 -17.71 2.01 10.92
CA ARG A 328 -17.98 0.86 11.82
C ARG A 328 -19.43 0.85 12.27
N PHE A 329 -20.14 -0.23 11.97
CA PHE A 329 -21.53 -0.44 12.37
C PHE A 329 -21.60 -1.12 13.73
N ARG A 330 -22.08 -0.39 14.74
CA ARG A 330 -22.14 -0.87 16.13
C ARG A 330 -22.99 -2.13 16.32
N SER A 331 -24.04 -2.31 15.52
CA SER A 331 -24.95 -3.46 15.62
C SER A 331 -24.29 -4.78 15.18
N SER A 332 -23.40 -4.75 14.19
CA SER A 332 -22.73 -5.94 13.66
C SER A 332 -21.27 -6.05 14.06
N GLY A 333 -20.68 -4.98 14.62
CA GLY A 333 -19.25 -4.89 14.91
C GLY A 333 -18.36 -4.78 13.66
N ARG A 334 -18.95 -4.76 12.46
CA ARG A 334 -18.26 -4.75 11.18
C ARG A 334 -17.86 -3.33 10.75
N ARG A 335 -16.69 -3.17 10.16
CA ARG A 335 -16.26 -1.91 9.53
C ARG A 335 -16.17 -2.10 8.02
N TRP A 336 -16.77 -1.16 7.30
CA TRP A 336 -16.70 -1.08 5.85
C TRP A 336 -15.82 0.10 5.46
N THR A 337 -14.89 -0.14 4.56
CA THR A 337 -14.12 0.90 3.87
C THR A 337 -14.33 0.72 2.38
N LEU A 338 -14.81 1.76 1.69
CA LEU A 338 -15.03 1.75 0.25
C LEU A 338 -14.34 2.98 -0.34
N SER A 339 -13.79 2.89 -1.54
CA SER A 339 -13.27 4.04 -2.27
C SER A 339 -13.45 3.89 -3.76
N ALA A 340 -13.63 5.01 -4.45
CA ALA A 340 -13.59 5.08 -5.89
C ALA A 340 -12.82 6.33 -6.33
N GLY A 341 -12.09 6.22 -7.43
CA GLY A 341 -11.29 7.30 -7.99
C GLY A 341 -11.45 7.38 -9.50
N TYR A 342 -11.32 8.58 -10.03
CA TYR A 342 -11.22 8.83 -11.46
C TYR A 342 -10.17 9.91 -11.70
N ALA A 343 -9.33 9.72 -12.71
CA ALA A 343 -8.35 10.69 -13.17
C ALA A 343 -8.38 10.79 -14.69
N ALA A 344 -8.14 11.98 -15.23
CA ALA A 344 -7.95 12.21 -16.66
C ALA A 344 -7.01 13.39 -16.89
N GLY A 345 -6.20 13.33 -17.95
CA GLY A 345 -5.27 14.39 -18.36
C GLY A 345 -5.26 14.58 -19.87
N GLU A 346 -4.49 15.56 -20.32
CA GLU A 346 -4.35 15.91 -21.73
C GLU A 346 -2.91 15.65 -22.16
N VAL A 347 -2.70 14.95 -23.28
CA VAL A 347 -1.34 14.74 -23.80
C VAL A 347 -0.81 16.01 -24.46
N ALA A 348 0.46 16.32 -24.20
CA ALA A 348 1.13 17.50 -24.71
C ALA A 348 2.53 17.17 -25.25
N GLY A 349 3.12 18.17 -25.91
CA GLY A 349 4.48 18.09 -26.44
C GLY A 349 4.61 17.44 -27.83
N PRO A 350 5.86 17.22 -28.31
CA PRO A 350 6.14 16.82 -29.69
C PRO A 350 5.61 15.44 -30.08
N LEU A 351 5.32 14.58 -29.11
CA LEU A 351 4.83 13.23 -29.33
C LEU A 351 3.31 13.11 -29.17
N ALA A 352 2.59 14.18 -28.81
CA ALA A 352 1.18 14.13 -28.45
C ALA A 352 0.29 13.45 -29.51
N SER A 353 0.59 13.61 -30.81
CA SER A 353 -0.18 12.99 -31.89
C SER A 353 -0.09 11.46 -31.95
N ALA A 354 0.83 10.85 -31.19
CA ALA A 354 1.02 9.41 -31.13
C ALA A 354 0.40 8.78 -29.86
N PHE A 355 -0.23 9.60 -29.01
CA PHE A 355 -0.87 9.18 -27.77
C PHE A 355 -2.32 9.67 -27.73
N ALA A 356 -3.15 8.96 -26.99
CA ALA A 356 -4.47 9.41 -26.58
C ALA A 356 -4.39 10.09 -25.21
N ASP A 357 -5.38 10.92 -24.89
CA ASP A 357 -5.53 11.51 -23.56
C ASP A 357 -5.70 10.38 -22.51
N PRO A 358 -4.83 10.33 -21.47
CA PRO A 358 -4.90 9.26 -20.50
C PRO A 358 -6.03 9.47 -19.49
N TRP A 359 -6.71 8.39 -19.13
CA TRP A 359 -7.67 8.36 -18.05
C TRP A 359 -7.55 7.07 -17.23
N SER A 360 -7.95 7.11 -15.97
CA SER A 360 -8.00 5.94 -15.08
C SER A 360 -9.24 5.99 -14.19
N VAL A 361 -9.76 4.82 -13.86
CA VAL A 361 -10.84 4.61 -12.90
C VAL A 361 -10.45 3.50 -11.95
N SER A 362 -10.65 3.72 -10.65
CA SER A 362 -10.34 2.74 -9.61
C SER A 362 -11.48 2.56 -8.64
N ALA A 363 -11.58 1.36 -8.07
CA ALA A 363 -12.51 1.05 -7.00
C ALA A 363 -11.84 0.10 -6.00
N ARG A 364 -12.11 0.30 -4.70
CA ARG A 364 -11.65 -0.58 -3.62
C ARG A 364 -12.71 -0.76 -2.57
N ALA A 365 -12.75 -1.94 -1.97
CA ALA A 365 -13.64 -2.26 -0.87
C ALA A 365 -12.92 -3.17 0.13
N SER A 366 -13.11 -2.91 1.42
CA SER A 366 -12.68 -3.79 2.49
C SER A 366 -13.72 -3.90 3.60
N LEU A 367 -13.73 -5.08 4.22
CA LEU A 367 -14.64 -5.44 5.31
C LEU A 367 -13.82 -6.04 6.46
N GLU A 368 -13.85 -5.38 7.60
CA GLU A 368 -13.32 -5.90 8.86
C GLU A 368 -14.46 -6.49 9.69
N ALA A 369 -14.27 -7.72 10.17
CA ALA A 369 -15.23 -8.45 11.01
C ALA A 369 -14.48 -9.20 12.14
N GLY A 370 -14.33 -8.53 13.29
CA GLY A 370 -13.59 -9.08 14.42
C GLY A 370 -12.09 -9.14 14.09
N PRO A 371 -11.41 -10.30 14.22
CA PRO A 371 -10.00 -10.42 13.87
C PRO A 371 -9.74 -10.56 12.37
N ALA A 372 -10.77 -10.74 11.54
CA ALA A 372 -10.60 -10.99 10.12
C ALA A 372 -10.90 -9.74 9.30
N ALA A 373 -10.14 -9.53 8.22
CA ALA A 373 -10.45 -8.55 7.21
C ALA A 373 -10.31 -9.13 5.81
N ILE A 374 -11.16 -8.70 4.88
CA ILE A 374 -11.05 -9.00 3.45
C ILE A 374 -11.05 -7.70 2.66
N GLY A 375 -10.39 -7.67 1.51
CA GLY A 375 -10.40 -6.54 0.61
C GLY A 375 -10.31 -6.95 -0.85
N VAL A 376 -10.86 -6.10 -1.72
CA VAL A 376 -10.75 -6.18 -3.17
C VAL A 376 -10.43 -4.81 -3.74
N SER A 377 -9.66 -4.78 -4.81
CA SER A 377 -9.31 -3.56 -5.54
C SER A 377 -9.34 -3.82 -7.04
N TRP A 378 -9.61 -2.77 -7.81
CA TRP A 378 -9.67 -2.80 -9.27
C TRP A 378 -9.25 -1.43 -9.82
N LEU A 379 -8.54 -1.45 -10.94
CA LEU A 379 -8.14 -0.27 -11.71
C LEU A 379 -8.25 -0.60 -13.20
N LYS A 380 -8.77 0.35 -13.97
CA LYS A 380 -8.69 0.35 -15.43
C LYS A 380 -8.21 1.70 -15.94
N THR A 381 -7.36 1.70 -16.95
CA THR A 381 -6.85 2.89 -17.65
C THR A 381 -6.64 2.57 -19.12
N ASN A 382 -6.75 3.56 -20.00
CA ASN A 382 -6.34 3.40 -21.41
C ASN A 382 -4.83 3.61 -21.61
N ASP A 383 -4.10 3.88 -20.53
CA ASP A 383 -2.65 4.11 -20.49
C ASP A 383 -2.10 5.13 -21.49
N GLY A 384 -2.95 6.03 -22.00
CA GLY A 384 -2.58 7.02 -23.03
C GLY A 384 -2.56 6.48 -24.46
N PHE A 385 -3.27 5.41 -24.77
CA PHE A 385 -3.45 4.87 -26.13
C PHE A 385 -4.95 4.60 -26.41
N GLU A 386 -5.34 4.55 -27.69
CA GLU A 386 -6.74 4.28 -28.06
C GLU A 386 -7.17 2.83 -27.75
N ASP A 387 -6.27 1.88 -27.96
CA ASP A 387 -6.48 0.43 -27.72
C ASP A 387 -5.45 -0.14 -26.73
N GLY A 388 -4.87 0.70 -25.85
CA GLY A 388 -3.83 0.29 -24.90
C GLY A 388 -4.35 0.17 -23.48
N ASP A 389 -5.48 -0.49 -23.29
CA ASP A 389 -6.05 -0.68 -21.97
C ASP A 389 -5.06 -1.42 -21.05
N TYR A 390 -4.98 -0.96 -19.81
CA TYR A 390 -4.41 -1.69 -18.69
C TYR A 390 -5.51 -1.92 -17.66
N GLU A 391 -5.67 -3.16 -17.23
CA GLU A 391 -6.63 -3.56 -16.22
C GLU A 391 -5.94 -4.39 -15.15
N ALA A 392 -6.23 -4.09 -13.88
CA ALA A 392 -5.72 -4.85 -12.76
C ALA A 392 -6.77 -5.02 -11.67
N TRP A 393 -6.70 -6.15 -10.99
CA TRP A 393 -7.50 -6.42 -9.81
C TRP A 393 -6.69 -7.15 -8.75
N ALA A 394 -7.08 -6.97 -7.50
CA ALA A 394 -6.49 -7.72 -6.40
C ALA A 394 -7.54 -8.10 -5.36
N ALA A 395 -7.21 -9.16 -4.63
CA ALA A 395 -7.99 -9.67 -3.51
C ALA A 395 -7.03 -9.98 -2.36
N SER A 396 -7.46 -9.66 -1.14
CA SER A 396 -6.67 -9.89 0.06
C SER A 396 -7.55 -10.33 1.22
N ALA A 397 -6.99 -11.16 2.08
CA ALA A 397 -7.59 -11.57 3.33
C ALA A 397 -6.53 -11.56 4.43
N SER A 398 -6.90 -11.14 5.63
CA SER A 398 -6.02 -11.19 6.80
C SER A 398 -6.75 -11.66 8.04
N ILE A 399 -5.97 -12.17 8.99
CA ILE A 399 -6.43 -12.51 10.32
C ILE A 399 -5.41 -12.04 11.37
N GLU A 400 -5.90 -11.30 12.35
CA GLU A 400 -5.15 -10.84 13.52
C GLU A 400 -5.39 -11.76 14.71
N ARG A 401 -4.32 -12.27 15.31
CA ARG A 401 -4.37 -13.07 16.54
C ARG A 401 -3.25 -12.65 17.49
N GLY A 402 -3.63 -11.92 18.55
CA GLY A 402 -2.68 -11.38 19.51
C GLY A 402 -1.80 -10.32 18.83
N ALA A 403 -0.48 -10.55 18.83
CA ALA A 403 0.48 -9.67 18.16
C ALA A 403 0.78 -10.06 16.70
N TRP A 404 0.16 -11.12 16.19
CA TRP A 404 0.41 -11.64 14.85
C TRP A 404 -0.70 -11.24 13.88
N LEU A 405 -0.31 -10.84 12.68
CA LEU A 405 -1.18 -10.65 11.53
C LEU A 405 -0.71 -11.61 10.43
N ALA A 406 -1.59 -12.49 9.97
CA ALA A 406 -1.35 -13.34 8.82
C ALA A 406 -2.22 -12.88 7.64
N ALA A 407 -1.66 -12.85 6.44
CA ALA A 407 -2.37 -12.39 5.25
C ALA A 407 -2.10 -13.29 4.03
N LEU A 408 -3.14 -13.43 3.20
CA LEU A 408 -3.10 -14.01 1.86
C LEU A 408 -3.52 -12.91 0.88
N GLU A 409 -2.72 -12.70 -0.15
CA GLU A 409 -2.95 -11.68 -1.16
C GLU A 409 -2.79 -12.28 -2.55
N PHE A 410 -3.63 -11.86 -3.49
CA PHE A 410 -3.59 -12.22 -4.89
C PHE A 410 -3.79 -10.95 -5.72
N ALA A 411 -3.07 -10.81 -6.82
CA ALA A 411 -3.31 -9.76 -7.80
C ALA A 411 -3.04 -10.26 -9.21
N ALA A 412 -3.79 -9.73 -10.17
CA ALA A 412 -3.58 -9.98 -11.59
C ALA A 412 -3.72 -8.68 -12.38
N GLY A 413 -2.93 -8.55 -13.44
CA GLY A 413 -2.87 -7.40 -14.31
C GLY A 413 -2.71 -7.84 -15.75
N ASP A 414 -3.21 -7.00 -16.65
CA ASP A 414 -3.21 -7.20 -18.09
C ASP A 414 -2.96 -5.84 -18.77
N SER A 415 -2.19 -5.83 -19.85
CA SER A 415 -1.83 -4.66 -20.64
C SER A 415 -1.92 -4.97 -22.12
N ASP A 416 -2.97 -4.50 -22.78
CA ASP A 416 -3.17 -4.62 -24.23
C ASP A 416 -2.07 -3.89 -25.00
N PHE A 417 -1.61 -2.73 -24.48
CA PHE A 417 -0.53 -1.94 -25.08
C PHE A 417 0.78 -2.73 -25.20
N LEU A 418 1.08 -3.57 -24.22
CA LEU A 418 2.31 -4.36 -24.17
C LEU A 418 2.08 -5.83 -24.52
N ASP A 419 0.86 -6.28 -24.83
CA ASP A 419 0.53 -7.70 -24.99
C ASP A 419 1.09 -8.53 -23.81
N ALA A 420 0.87 -8.04 -22.59
CA ALA A 420 1.46 -8.60 -21.37
C ALA A 420 0.41 -8.85 -20.29
N GLU A 421 0.42 -10.05 -19.74
CA GLU A 421 -0.44 -10.47 -18.64
C GLU A 421 0.39 -11.08 -17.50
N GLY A 422 -0.11 -11.00 -16.27
CA GLY A 422 0.61 -11.55 -15.13
C GLY A 422 -0.20 -11.59 -13.86
N TRP A 423 0.18 -12.48 -12.96
CA TRP A 423 -0.45 -12.64 -11.67
C TRP A 423 0.59 -12.91 -10.58
N SER A 424 0.22 -12.56 -9.35
CA SER A 424 1.01 -12.87 -8.17
C SER A 424 0.13 -13.32 -7.01
N VAL A 425 0.67 -14.21 -6.19
CA VAL A 425 0.08 -14.63 -4.92
C VAL A 425 1.14 -14.59 -3.84
N GLN A 426 0.77 -14.10 -2.66
CA GLN A 426 1.65 -14.15 -1.50
C GLN A 426 0.90 -14.56 -0.24
N LEU A 427 1.60 -15.28 0.62
CA LEU A 427 1.16 -15.66 1.95
C LEU A 427 2.25 -15.28 2.94
N GLY A 428 1.89 -14.65 4.04
CA GLY A 428 2.86 -14.42 5.09
C GLY A 428 2.25 -13.97 6.40
N ALA A 429 3.12 -13.76 7.38
CA ALA A 429 2.75 -13.29 8.68
C ALA A 429 3.77 -12.28 9.21
N SER A 430 3.28 -11.29 9.94
CA SER A 430 4.08 -10.28 10.60
C SER A 430 3.66 -10.08 12.04
N ARG A 431 4.57 -9.50 12.82
CA ARG A 431 4.39 -9.14 14.21
C ARG A 431 4.93 -7.74 14.46
N LEU A 432 4.10 -6.88 15.06
CA LEU A 432 4.56 -5.62 15.63
C LEU A 432 4.98 -5.81 17.08
N PHE A 433 6.16 -5.31 17.42
CA PHE A 433 6.68 -5.25 18.78
C PHE A 433 6.40 -3.88 19.39
N GLU A 434 6.34 -3.83 20.73
CA GLU A 434 6.10 -2.58 21.47
C GLU A 434 7.14 -1.49 21.20
N SER A 435 8.33 -1.87 20.72
CA SER A 435 9.40 -0.95 20.31
C SER A 435 9.15 -0.23 18.98
N GLY A 436 8.02 -0.48 18.31
CA GLY A 436 7.75 -0.01 16.95
C GLY A 436 8.44 -0.81 15.85
N LEU A 437 9.13 -1.91 16.22
CA LEU A 437 9.72 -2.85 15.27
C LEU A 437 8.62 -3.74 14.68
N LEU A 438 8.61 -3.91 13.38
CA LEU A 438 7.84 -4.90 12.64
C LEU A 438 8.80 -5.97 12.11
N LEU A 439 8.43 -7.23 12.24
CA LEU A 439 9.12 -8.35 11.61
C LEU A 439 8.09 -9.28 10.99
N GLY A 440 8.32 -9.68 9.74
CA GLY A 440 7.47 -10.64 9.07
C GLY A 440 8.22 -11.52 8.08
N VAL A 441 7.60 -12.64 7.75
CA VAL A 441 8.11 -13.64 6.81
C VAL A 441 7.01 -14.08 5.86
N GLY A 442 7.35 -14.22 4.58
CA GLY A 442 6.38 -14.55 3.55
C GLY A 442 6.95 -15.43 2.45
N LEU A 443 6.03 -16.00 1.67
CA LEU A 443 6.28 -16.70 0.42
C LEU A 443 5.48 -15.99 -0.66
N ALA A 444 6.09 -15.78 -1.83
CA ALA A 444 5.42 -15.23 -2.99
C ALA A 444 5.70 -16.08 -4.23
N ARG A 445 4.70 -16.15 -5.11
CA ARG A 445 4.83 -16.67 -6.47
C ARG A 445 4.27 -15.65 -7.43
N ALA A 446 4.95 -15.43 -8.53
CA ALA A 446 4.47 -14.61 -9.62
C ALA A 446 4.74 -15.30 -10.96
N GLU A 447 3.85 -15.07 -11.92
CA GLU A 447 4.01 -15.48 -13.30
C GLU A 447 3.66 -14.29 -14.20
N GLN A 448 4.37 -14.19 -15.31
CA GLN A 448 4.15 -13.15 -16.31
C GLN A 448 4.37 -13.74 -17.69
N THR A 449 3.47 -13.41 -18.62
CA THR A 449 3.67 -13.59 -20.04
C THR A 449 3.84 -12.21 -20.65
N ALA A 450 4.94 -12.00 -21.37
CA ALA A 450 5.25 -10.71 -22.00
C ALA A 450 5.93 -10.91 -23.36
N PRO A 451 5.85 -9.94 -24.28
CA PRO A 451 6.46 -10.06 -25.59
C PRO A 451 7.98 -10.01 -25.50
N VAL A 452 8.64 -10.92 -26.21
CA VAL A 452 10.09 -10.91 -26.41
C VAL A 452 10.44 -11.05 -27.88
N ALA A 453 11.55 -10.44 -28.28
CA ALA A 453 12.10 -10.60 -29.61
C ALA A 453 12.65 -12.03 -29.82
N GLY A 454 12.11 -12.75 -30.80
CA GLY A 454 12.54 -14.08 -31.20
C GLY A 454 13.03 -14.16 -32.66
N PRO A 455 13.60 -15.31 -33.07
CA PRO A 455 14.15 -15.52 -34.43
C PRO A 455 13.13 -15.36 -35.59
N GLY A 456 11.83 -15.30 -35.28
CA GLY A 456 10.73 -15.18 -36.26
C GLY A 456 9.81 -13.98 -36.04
N GLY A 457 10.19 -13.01 -35.19
CA GLY A 457 9.34 -11.88 -34.78
C GLY A 457 9.08 -11.90 -33.27
N ILE A 458 7.99 -11.27 -32.85
CA ILE A 458 7.59 -11.23 -31.45
C ILE A 458 6.91 -12.55 -31.06
N VAL A 459 7.29 -13.07 -29.91
CA VAL A 459 6.62 -14.21 -29.26
C VAL A 459 6.33 -13.86 -27.81
N GLY A 460 5.24 -14.38 -27.25
CA GLY A 460 5.03 -14.35 -25.81
C GLY A 460 6.02 -15.29 -25.11
N ALA A 461 6.69 -14.80 -24.07
CA ALA A 461 7.52 -15.61 -23.19
C ALA A 461 6.92 -15.66 -21.79
N ASP A 462 6.79 -16.88 -21.28
CA ASP A 462 6.37 -17.13 -19.91
C ASP A 462 7.59 -17.08 -18.98
N ALA A 463 7.44 -16.36 -17.88
CA ALA A 463 8.38 -16.32 -16.77
C ALA A 463 7.64 -16.63 -15.46
N ASP A 464 8.30 -17.37 -14.57
CA ASP A 464 7.78 -17.69 -13.24
C ASP A 464 8.86 -17.55 -12.17
N ALA A 465 8.44 -17.13 -10.98
CA ALA A 465 9.32 -16.92 -9.84
C ALA A 465 8.64 -17.39 -8.55
N VAL A 466 9.41 -18.04 -7.67
CA VAL A 466 8.98 -18.45 -6.33
C VAL A 466 10.04 -18.02 -5.33
N ILE A 467 9.65 -17.16 -4.40
CA ILE A 467 10.55 -16.59 -3.40
C ILE A 467 10.02 -16.80 -1.99
N GLY A 468 10.95 -16.90 -1.04
CA GLY A 468 10.73 -16.61 0.36
C GLY A 468 11.36 -15.27 0.72
N PHE A 469 10.71 -14.50 1.58
CA PHE A 469 11.22 -13.19 1.99
C PHE A 469 11.01 -12.92 3.47
N VAL A 470 11.84 -12.01 3.98
CA VAL A 470 11.75 -11.42 5.32
C VAL A 470 11.62 -9.91 5.14
N GLU A 471 10.64 -9.33 5.80
CA GLU A 471 10.44 -7.88 5.86
C GLU A 471 10.58 -7.42 7.31
N THR A 472 11.30 -6.33 7.51
CA THR A 472 11.35 -5.65 8.79
C THR A 472 11.11 -4.16 8.63
N GLY A 473 10.48 -3.55 9.62
CA GLY A 473 10.17 -2.14 9.64
C GLY A 473 10.39 -1.53 11.01
N TRP A 474 10.71 -0.26 11.06
CA TRP A 474 10.73 0.53 12.28
C TRP A 474 9.96 1.82 12.06
N ARG A 475 9.16 2.21 13.06
CA ARG A 475 8.31 3.41 13.06
C ARG A 475 8.63 4.22 14.30
N PHE A 476 8.86 5.52 14.11
CA PHE A 476 9.11 6.50 15.17
C PHE A 476 8.18 7.70 15.03
#